data_AF-A0A1F6HQC1-F1
#
_entry.id   AF-A0A1F6HQC1-F1
#
_cell.length_a   1.000
_cell.length_b   1.000
_cell.length_c   1.000
_cell.angle_alpha   90.00
_cell.angle_beta   90.00
_cell.angle_gamma   90.00
#
_symmetry.space_group_name_H-M   'P 1'
#
loop_
_entity.id
_entity.type
_entity.pdbx_description
1 polymer ?
#
loop_
_entity_poly.entity_id
_entity_poly.type
_entity_poly.pdbx_seq_one_letter_code
_entity_poly.pdbx_strand_id
1 'polypeptide(L)' 'MKKIEKYFTKHVYANSLTHLAVGLGLGVLLTHTMFDPHPLRFGVLFLGLGLLGHAYAYQSKK' A
#
# COMPACT_ATOMS: atom_id res chain seq x y z
N MET A 1 9.75 0.88 -13.49
CA MET A 1 9.24 2.09 -12.80
C MET A 1 8.39 2.97 -13.73
N LYS A 2 8.88 3.37 -14.92
CA LYS A 2 8.12 4.16 -15.93
C LYS A 2 6.69 3.66 -16.28
N LYS A 3 6.40 2.37 -16.13
CA LYS A 3 5.05 1.80 -16.36
C LYS A 3 4.06 2.19 -15.26
N ILE A 4 4.47 2.02 -14.01
CA ILE A 4 3.70 2.30 -12.80
C ILE A 4 3.48 3.81 -12.67
N GLU A 5 4.52 4.62 -12.89
CA GLU A 5 4.42 6.09 -12.89
C GLU A 5 3.40 6.60 -13.92
N LYS A 6 3.40 6.06 -15.15
CA LYS A 6 2.40 6.43 -16.17
C LYS A 6 0.98 6.00 -15.78
N TYR A 7 0.83 4.91 -15.02
CA TYR A 7 -0.48 4.49 -14.52
C TYR A 7 -0.98 5.45 -13.43
N PHE A 8 -0.15 5.71 -12.42
CA PHE A 8 -0.50 6.56 -11.29
C PHE A 8 -0.67 8.05 -11.64
N THR A 9 0.06 8.55 -12.63
CA THR A 9 -0.19 9.90 -13.18
C THR A 9 -1.57 10.04 -13.84
N LYS A 10 -2.11 8.95 -14.39
CA LYS A 10 -3.48 8.92 -14.94
C LYS A 10 -4.54 8.59 -13.88
N HIS A 11 -4.16 7.89 -12.81
CA HIS A 11 -5.05 7.40 -11.76
C HIS A 11 -4.60 7.94 -10.41
N VAL A 12 -4.71 9.27 -10.23
CA VAL A 12 -4.20 9.98 -9.05
C VAL A 12 -4.83 9.45 -7.76
N TYR A 13 -6.14 9.16 -7.77
CA TYR A 13 -6.81 8.56 -6.62
C TYR A 13 -6.29 7.16 -6.28
N ALA A 14 -6.01 6.33 -7.28
CA ALA A 14 -5.42 5.00 -7.05
C ALA A 14 -3.99 5.12 -6.48
N ASN A 15 -3.22 6.11 -6.92
CA ASN A 15 -1.90 6.41 -6.36
C ASN A 15 -1.99 6.78 -4.89
N SER A 16 -2.87 7.72 -4.55
CA SER A 16 -3.10 8.17 -3.18
C SER A 16 -3.59 7.03 -2.29
N LEU A 17 -4.55 6.23 -2.76
CA LEU A 17 -5.10 5.11 -2.00
C LEU A 17 -4.04 4.02 -1.73
N THR A 18 -3.20 3.73 -2.73
CA THR A 18 -2.10 2.77 -2.60
C THR A 18 -1.09 3.23 -1.56
N HIS A 19 -0.65 4.50 -1.61
CA HIS A 19 0.30 5.04 -0.63
C HIS A 19 -0.32 5.21 0.76
N LEU A 20 -1.60 5.55 0.85
CA LEU A 20 -2.32 5.63 2.11
C LEU A 20 -2.41 4.25 2.77
N ALA A 21 -2.71 3.20 2.00
CA ALA A 21 -2.69 1.82 2.51
C ALA A 21 -1.30 1.43 3.04
N VAL A 22 -0.23 1.73 2.30
CA VAL A 22 1.14 1.48 2.78
C VAL A 22 1.43 2.28 4.06
N GLY A 23 1.08 3.56 4.10
CA GLY A 23 1.28 4.43 5.25
C GLY A 23 0.54 3.97 6.50
N LEU A 24 -0.72 3.52 6.35
CA LEU A 24 -1.48 2.91 7.44
C LEU A 24 -0.86 1.60 7.90
N GLY A 25 -0.41 0.74 6.98
CA GLY A 25 0.25 -0.51 7.32
C GLY A 25 1.54 -0.28 8.12
N LEU A 26 2.38 0.65 7.68
CA LEU A 26 3.57 1.07 8.40
C LEU A 26 3.22 1.71 9.74
N GLY A 27 2.24 2.61 9.78
CA GLY A 27 1.81 3.27 11.01
C GLY A 27 1.33 2.28 12.07
N VAL A 28 0.52 1.29 11.68
CA VAL A 28 0.06 0.21 12.56
C VAL A 28 1.24 -0.65 13.02
N LEU A 29 2.15 -1.06 12.14
CA LEU A 29 3.30 -1.88 12.55
C LEU A 29 4.23 -1.13 13.52
N LEU A 30 4.49 0.15 13.27
CA LEU A 30 5.40 0.97 14.08
C LEU A 30 4.80 1.34 15.44
N THR A 31 3.50 1.58 15.54
CA THR A 31 2.83 1.85 16.83
C THR A 31 2.59 0.58 17.63
N HIS A 32 2.40 -0.55 16.95
CA HIS A 32 2.02 -1.79 17.60
C HIS A 32 3.17 -2.49 18.34
N THR A 33 4.43 -2.31 17.90
CA THR A 33 5.59 -2.85 18.63
C THR A 33 5.67 -2.37 20.10
N MET A 34 4.83 -1.41 20.50
CA MET A 34 4.80 -0.86 21.86
C MET A 34 3.64 -1.30 22.77
N PHE A 35 2.52 -1.89 22.28
CA PHE A 35 1.30 -1.93 23.12
C PHE A 35 0.40 -3.19 23.12
N ASP A 36 0.57 -4.22 22.28
CA ASP A 36 -0.21 -5.49 22.39
C ASP A 36 0.43 -6.62 21.53
N PRO A 37 -0.18 -7.79 21.28
CA PRO A 37 0.26 -8.74 20.22
C PRO A 37 -0.60 -8.84 18.93
N HIS A 38 -1.82 -8.27 18.86
CA HIS A 38 -2.82 -8.60 17.81
C HIS A 38 -3.03 -7.72 16.53
N PRO A 39 -2.56 -6.46 16.37
CA PRO A 39 -2.61 -5.62 15.16
C PRO A 39 -1.59 -5.93 14.06
N LEU A 40 -0.63 -6.86 14.26
CA LEU A 40 0.28 -7.31 13.19
C LEU A 40 -0.50 -7.75 11.93
N ARG A 41 -1.68 -8.35 12.12
CA ARG A 41 -2.59 -8.74 11.04
C ARG A 41 -3.05 -7.55 10.19
N PHE A 42 -3.42 -6.43 10.82
CA PHE A 42 -3.87 -5.24 10.11
C PHE A 42 -2.71 -4.51 9.43
N GLY A 43 -1.55 -4.42 10.08
CA GLY A 43 -0.34 -3.87 9.49
C GLY A 43 0.07 -4.61 8.21
N VAL A 44 0.12 -5.94 8.28
CA VAL A 44 0.42 -6.82 7.14
C VAL A 44 -0.68 -6.75 6.08
N LEU A 45 -1.96 -6.69 6.47
CA LEU A 45 -3.08 -6.54 5.53
C LEU A 45 -2.96 -5.26 4.70
N PHE A 46 -2.73 -4.12 5.37
CA PHE A 46 -2.61 -2.82 4.71
C PHE A 46 -1.37 -2.72 3.82
N LEU A 47 -0.24 -3.29 4.25
CA LEU A 47 0.94 -3.44 3.39
C LEU A 47 0.66 -4.33 2.17
N GLY A 48 -0.05 -5.43 2.37
CA GLY A 48 -0.48 -6.32 1.29
C GLY A 48 -1.34 -5.60 0.26
N LEU A 49 -2.32 -4.81 0.70
CA LEU A 49 -3.16 -3.98 -0.18
C LEU A 49 -2.32 -2.95 -0.95
N GLY A 50 -1.35 -2.31 -0.30
CA GLY A 50 -0.41 -1.40 -0.95
C GLY A 50 0.42 -2.09 -2.03
N LEU A 51 0.97 -3.26 -1.74
CA LEU A 51 1.73 -4.07 -2.70
C LEU A 51 0.85 -4.53 -3.88
N LEU A 52 -0.39 -4.93 -3.61
CA LEU A 52 -1.36 -5.29 -4.65
C LEU A 52 -1.71 -4.09 -5.53
N GLY A 53 -1.86 -2.89 -4.97
CA GLY A 53 -2.05 -1.67 -5.74
C GLY A 53 -0.89 -1.39 -6.70
N HIS A 54 0.35 -1.57 -6.25
CA HIS A 54 1.53 -1.48 -7.10
C HIS A 54 1.60 -2.59 -8.17
N ALA A 55 1.27 -3.83 -7.79
CA ALA A 55 1.25 -4.97 -8.71
C ALA A 55 0.19 -4.79 -9.81
N TYR A 56 -1.01 -4.31 -9.45
CA TYR A 56 -2.07 -3.99 -10.39
C TYR A 56 -1.66 -2.86 -11.34
N ALA A 57 -1.07 -1.78 -10.83
CA ALA A 57 -0.56 -0.68 -11.65
C ALA A 57 0.53 -1.14 -12.64
N TYR A 58 1.34 -2.13 -12.25
CA TYR A 58 2.34 -2.73 -13.12
C TYR A 58 1.69 -3.59 -14.23
N GLN A 59 0.66 -4.36 -13.88
CA GLN A 59 0.02 -5.34 -14.76
C GLN A 59 -1.02 -4.71 -15.71
N SER A 60 -1.68 -3.62 -15.31
CA SER A 60 -2.62 -2.84 -16.13
C SER A 60 -1.98 -2.18 -17.37
N LYS A 61 -0.68 -2.36 -17.56
CA LYS A 61 0.11 -1.88 -18.70
C LYS A 61 0.71 -3.02 -19.52
N LYS A 62 -0.05 -4.11 -19.66
CA LYS A 62 0.20 -5.19 -20.62
C LYS A 62 -0.62 -4.94 -21.88
#